data_AF-A0A229T3L5-F1
#
_entry.id   AF-A0A229T3L5-F1
#
_cell.length_a   1.000
_cell.length_b   1.000
_cell.length_c   1.000
_cell.angle_alpha   90.00
_cell.angle_beta   90.00
_cell.angle_gamma   90.00
#
_symmetry.space_group_name_H-M   'P 1'
#
loop_
_entity.id
_entity.type
_entity.pdbx_description
1 polymer ?
#
loop_
_entity_poly.entity_id
_entity_poly.type
_entity_poly.pdbx_seq_one_letter_code
_entity_poly.pdbx_strand_id
1 'polypeptide(L)'
;MARFSNGSDHVRRRALAVDALALVDVDSLRDKAFARTHQIMTSVDVVDVMAEIARPVPVGVLAEALGLPDVSADVTPVAAAYHPHVTPGADAEAALTRLIAVCGGPTELAAARIGLLVQACDATAGLIGNGLSASLTGKPAEQPVLRTRRRIDGEDVTVSLAGTPFGAGPRECPGSRHATALATGVLEALRGFRLTETETTWVSSPNLRMPAVLRVTRG
;
A
#
# COMPACT_ATOMS: atom_id res chain seq x y z
N MET A 1 -9.38 9.44 10.36
CA MET A 1 -9.25 9.02 8.94
C MET A 1 -10.54 9.29 8.17
N ALA A 2 -10.45 9.80 6.94
CA ALA A 2 -11.62 10.02 6.08
C ALA A 2 -12.45 8.73 5.87
N ARG A 3 -11.80 7.59 5.66
CA ARG A 3 -12.43 6.28 5.45
C ARG A 3 -13.45 5.86 6.52
N PHE A 4 -13.28 6.32 7.77
CA PHE A 4 -14.16 6.02 8.91
C PHE A 4 -15.02 7.21 9.34
N SER A 5 -15.12 8.23 8.49
CA SER A 5 -15.91 9.44 8.74
C SER A 5 -17.03 9.55 7.71
N ASN A 6 -18.07 10.33 8.04
CA ASN A 6 -19.21 10.63 7.16
C ASN A 6 -19.47 12.14 7.12
N GLY A 7 -20.34 12.58 6.20
CA GLY A 7 -20.78 13.97 6.11
C GLY A 7 -19.62 14.97 5.95
N SER A 8 -19.72 16.10 6.66
CA SER A 8 -18.74 17.18 6.65
C SER A 8 -17.36 16.75 7.17
N ASP A 9 -17.30 15.88 8.18
CA ASP A 9 -16.04 15.34 8.70
C ASP A 9 -15.31 14.49 7.65
N HIS A 10 -16.05 13.70 6.87
CA HIS A 10 -15.47 12.98 5.74
C HIS A 10 -14.86 13.93 4.73
N VAL A 11 -15.59 14.97 4.32
CA VAL A 11 -15.13 15.95 3.34
C VAL A 11 -13.85 16.65 3.84
N ARG A 12 -13.86 17.18 5.08
CA ARG A 12 -12.69 17.84 5.68
C ARG A 12 -11.48 16.91 5.75
N ARG A 13 -11.65 15.71 6.29
CA ARG A 13 -10.54 14.74 6.46
C ARG A 13 -10.03 14.19 5.13
N ARG A 14 -10.89 14.10 4.11
CA ARG A 14 -10.49 13.71 2.75
C ARG A 14 -9.68 14.82 2.10
N ALA A 15 -10.10 16.07 2.24
CA ALA A 15 -9.38 17.22 1.69
C ALA A 15 -7.91 17.22 2.14
N LEU A 16 -7.64 16.99 3.42
CA LEU A 16 -6.27 16.87 3.93
C LEU A 16 -5.41 15.82 3.21
N ALA A 17 -5.99 14.67 2.85
CA ALA A 17 -5.29 13.62 2.11
C ALA A 17 -5.10 13.99 0.64
N VAL A 18 -6.10 14.63 0.02
CA VAL A 18 -6.04 15.11 -1.36
C VAL A 18 -4.99 16.21 -1.50
N ASP A 19 -5.00 17.19 -0.60
CA ASP A 19 -4.05 18.31 -0.59
C ASP A 19 -2.61 17.82 -0.39
N ALA A 20 -2.41 16.84 0.51
CA ALA A 20 -1.10 16.22 0.70
C ALA A 20 -0.59 15.53 -0.58
N LEU A 21 -1.46 14.83 -1.31
CA LEU A 21 -1.11 14.14 -2.55
C LEU A 21 -0.97 15.08 -3.75
N ALA A 22 -1.64 16.23 -3.75
CA ALA A 22 -1.58 17.21 -4.83
C ALA A 22 -0.19 17.82 -5.00
N LEU A 23 0.62 17.81 -3.93
CA LEU A 23 2.01 18.27 -3.94
C LEU A 23 3.01 17.20 -4.40
N VAL A 24 2.56 15.96 -4.56
CA VAL A 24 3.43 14.83 -4.90
C VAL A 24 3.45 14.61 -6.41
N ASP A 25 4.64 14.75 -7.00
CA ASP A 25 4.88 14.41 -8.39
C ASP A 25 4.88 12.89 -8.61
N VAL A 26 3.94 12.42 -9.44
CA VAL A 26 3.75 11.00 -9.72
C VAL A 26 4.86 10.40 -10.57
N ASP A 27 5.50 11.20 -11.44
CA ASP A 27 6.61 10.69 -12.27
C ASP A 27 7.84 10.47 -11.39
N SER A 28 8.12 11.42 -10.48
CA SER A 28 9.16 11.21 -9.46
C SER A 28 8.90 9.98 -8.58
N LEU A 29 7.64 9.66 -8.23
CA LEU A 29 7.34 8.44 -7.47
C LEU A 29 7.73 7.17 -8.23
N ARG A 30 7.43 7.11 -9.53
CA ARG A 30 7.80 5.98 -10.40
C ARG A 30 9.32 5.82 -10.46
N ASP A 31 10.04 6.91 -10.73
CA ASP A 31 11.49 6.88 -10.87
C ASP A 31 12.19 6.47 -9.56
N LYS A 32 11.72 7.00 -8.42
CA LYS A 32 12.25 6.64 -7.10
C LYS A 32 11.94 5.18 -6.73
N ALA A 33 10.74 4.70 -7.05
CA ALA A 33 10.38 3.30 -6.83
C ALA A 33 11.25 2.37 -7.67
N PHE A 34 11.46 2.70 -8.95
CA PHE A 34 12.39 1.98 -9.82
C PHE A 34 13.80 1.94 -9.24
N ALA A 35 14.37 3.10 -8.91
CA ALA A 35 15.75 3.22 -8.43
C ALA A 35 15.97 2.44 -7.12
N ARG A 36 15.04 2.57 -6.16
CA ARG A 36 15.13 1.87 -4.88
C ARG A 36 14.98 0.36 -5.05
N THR A 37 14.05 -0.11 -5.88
CA THR A 37 13.92 -1.54 -6.20
C THR A 37 15.18 -2.07 -6.88
N HIS A 38 15.69 -1.37 -7.89
CA HIS A 38 16.92 -1.76 -8.60
C HIS A 38 18.11 -1.89 -7.64
N GLN A 39 18.28 -0.96 -6.69
CA GLN A 39 19.32 -1.01 -5.68
C GLN A 39 19.24 -2.30 -4.84
N ILE A 40 18.06 -2.63 -4.30
CA ILE A 40 17.84 -3.86 -3.50
C ILE A 40 18.25 -5.10 -4.30
N MET A 41 17.84 -5.14 -5.57
CA MET A 41 18.07 -6.27 -6.46
C MET A 41 19.52 -6.40 -6.92
N THR A 42 20.35 -5.37 -6.75
CA THR A 42 21.80 -5.48 -7.01
C THR A 42 22.57 -6.19 -5.91
N SER A 43 22.00 -6.26 -4.70
CA SER A 43 22.66 -6.81 -3.51
C SER A 43 22.30 -8.27 -3.20
N VAL A 44 21.40 -8.90 -3.96
CA VAL A 44 20.85 -10.24 -3.63
C VAL A 44 20.65 -11.10 -4.87
N ASP A 45 20.93 -12.40 -4.74
CA ASP A 45 20.73 -13.39 -5.81
C ASP A 45 19.27 -13.84 -5.93
N VAL A 46 18.58 -13.95 -4.79
CA VAL A 46 17.17 -14.29 -4.67
C VAL A 46 16.51 -13.30 -3.72
N VAL A 47 15.37 -12.74 -4.11
CA VAL A 47 14.61 -11.78 -3.30
C VAL A 47 13.16 -12.22 -3.17
N ASP A 48 12.60 -12.17 -1.96
CA ASP A 48 11.16 -12.19 -1.77
C ASP A 48 10.60 -10.80 -2.05
N VAL A 49 10.03 -10.63 -3.24
CA VAL A 49 9.47 -9.36 -3.69
C VAL A 49 8.39 -8.86 -2.73
N MET A 50 7.60 -9.73 -2.12
CA MET A 50 6.48 -9.28 -1.28
C MET A 50 6.94 -8.66 0.04
N ALA A 51 8.02 -9.19 0.63
CA ALA A 51 8.57 -8.72 1.90
C ALA A 51 9.55 -7.55 1.70
N GLU A 52 10.47 -7.69 0.73
CA GLU A 52 11.62 -6.77 0.58
C GLU A 52 11.34 -5.58 -0.33
N ILE A 53 10.31 -5.66 -1.19
CA ILE A 53 10.06 -4.65 -2.23
C ILE A 53 8.62 -4.14 -2.18
N ALA A 54 7.63 -5.01 -2.42
CA ALA A 54 6.25 -4.63 -2.71
C ALA A 54 5.55 -3.90 -1.56
N ARG A 55 5.90 -4.20 -0.31
CA ARG A 55 5.46 -3.45 0.88
C ARG A 55 6.36 -2.25 1.19
N PRO A 56 7.68 -2.41 1.40
CA PRO A 56 8.50 -1.33 1.92
C PRO A 56 8.79 -0.22 0.90
N VAL A 57 9.01 -0.55 -0.38
CA VAL A 57 9.42 0.45 -1.38
C VAL A 57 8.31 1.49 -1.61
N PRO A 58 7.05 1.12 -1.89
CA PRO A 58 5.99 2.11 -2.07
C PRO A 58 5.78 3.02 -0.85
N VAL A 59 5.83 2.44 0.36
CA VAL A 59 5.66 3.20 1.61
C VAL A 59 6.81 4.16 1.83
N GLY A 60 8.06 3.70 1.70
CA GLY A 60 9.23 4.54 1.92
C GLY A 60 9.34 5.68 0.90
N VAL A 61 9.05 5.40 -0.37
CA VAL A 61 9.05 6.44 -1.44
C VAL A 61 7.93 7.45 -1.20
N LEU A 62 6.72 7.03 -0.84
CA LEU A 62 5.63 7.95 -0.53
C LEU A 62 5.90 8.75 0.75
N ALA A 63 6.48 8.14 1.78
CA ALA A 63 6.85 8.83 3.02
C ALA A 63 7.84 9.97 2.74
N GLU A 64 8.89 9.69 1.97
CA GLU A 64 9.87 10.69 1.55
C GLU A 64 9.21 11.83 0.76
N ALA A 65 8.32 11.51 -0.19
CA ALA A 65 7.59 12.51 -0.97
C ALA A 65 6.65 13.38 -0.11
N LEU A 66 6.20 12.87 1.04
CA LEU A 66 5.41 13.61 2.03
C LEU A 66 6.27 14.38 3.03
N GLY A 67 7.61 14.37 2.87
CA GLY A 67 8.57 15.03 3.76
C GLY A 67 8.81 14.27 5.07
N LEU A 68 8.58 12.96 5.09
CA LEU A 68 8.77 12.09 6.25
C LEU A 68 10.01 11.21 6.05
N PRO A 69 10.64 10.72 7.14
CA PRO A 69 11.63 9.65 7.04
C PRO A 69 10.98 8.36 6.52
N ASP A 70 11.81 7.38 6.15
CA ASP A 70 11.30 6.05 5.81
C ASP A 70 10.67 5.40 7.05
N VAL A 71 9.36 5.17 6.98
CA VAL A 71 8.55 4.57 8.04
C VAL A 71 7.93 3.24 7.62
N SER A 72 8.44 2.62 6.55
CA SER A 72 7.92 1.36 6.02
C SER A 72 7.83 0.23 7.05
N ALA A 73 8.82 0.12 7.92
CA ALA A 73 8.84 -0.87 9.01
C ALA A 73 7.70 -0.67 10.02
N ASP A 74 7.34 0.57 10.33
CA ASP A 74 6.25 0.89 11.26
C ASP A 74 4.87 0.77 10.60
N VAL A 75 4.77 1.07 9.31
CA VAL A 75 3.49 1.02 8.58
C VAL A 75 3.00 -0.42 8.40
N THR A 76 3.89 -1.39 8.24
CA THR A 76 3.52 -2.81 8.00
C THR A 76 2.63 -3.40 9.11
N PRO A 77 3.03 -3.40 10.41
CA PRO A 77 2.19 -3.91 11.48
C PRO A 77 0.91 -3.08 11.68
N VAL A 78 0.98 -1.77 11.43
CA VAL A 78 -0.20 -0.90 11.49
C VAL A 78 -1.20 -1.26 10.39
N ALA A 79 -0.75 -1.46 9.14
CA ALA A 79 -1.60 -1.87 8.03
C ALA A 79 -2.27 -3.24 8.28
N ALA A 80 -1.53 -4.19 8.87
CA ALA A 80 -2.09 -5.49 9.24
C ALA A 80 -3.22 -5.37 10.28
N ALA A 81 -3.08 -4.46 11.25
CA ALA A 81 -4.08 -4.19 12.29
C ALA A 81 -5.32 -3.43 11.79
N TYR A 82 -5.31 -2.90 10.56
CA TYR A 82 -6.47 -2.22 9.97
C TYR A 82 -7.57 -3.19 9.49
N HIS A 83 -7.31 -4.50 9.47
CA HIS A 83 -8.29 -5.52 9.10
C HIS A 83 -9.42 -5.67 10.16
N PRO A 84 -10.69 -5.92 9.74
CA PRO A 84 -11.79 -6.16 10.69
C PRO A 84 -11.50 -7.33 11.63
N HIS A 85 -11.93 -7.22 12.89
CA HIS A 85 -11.80 -8.26 13.94
C HIS A 85 -10.36 -8.60 14.36
N VAL A 86 -9.37 -7.82 13.93
CA VAL A 86 -8.01 -7.92 14.46
C VAL A 86 -7.88 -6.94 15.63
N THR A 87 -7.64 -7.46 16.83
CA THR A 87 -7.16 -6.64 17.94
C THR A 87 -5.70 -6.32 17.67
N PRO A 88 -5.30 -5.03 17.56
CA PRO A 88 -3.91 -4.68 17.36
C PRO A 88 -3.05 -5.26 18.49
N GLY A 89 -1.95 -5.93 18.14
CA GLY A 89 -0.95 -6.34 19.12
C GLY A 89 -0.13 -5.14 19.61
N ALA A 90 0.60 -5.33 20.72
CA ALA A 90 1.45 -4.29 21.32
C ALA A 90 2.43 -3.67 20.31
N ASP A 91 2.97 -4.46 19.38
CA ASP A 91 3.88 -3.98 18.34
C ASP A 91 3.22 -3.00 17.38
N ALA A 92 1.95 -3.24 17.00
CA ALA A 92 1.20 -2.36 16.12
C ALA A 92 0.83 -1.05 16.82
N GLU A 93 0.53 -1.09 18.13
CA GLU A 93 0.29 0.11 18.93
C GLU A 93 1.57 0.95 19.11
N ALA A 94 2.70 0.30 19.37
CA ALA A 94 4.00 0.96 19.47
C ALA A 94 4.40 1.60 18.12
N ALA A 95 4.20 0.89 17.01
CA ALA A 95 4.43 1.41 15.67
C ALA A 95 3.52 2.60 15.35
N LEU A 96 2.22 2.52 15.68
CA LEU A 96 1.29 3.63 15.50
C LEU A 96 1.72 4.85 16.32
N THR A 97 2.19 4.65 17.54
CA THR A 97 2.70 5.73 18.39
C THR A 97 3.90 6.44 17.75
N ARG A 98 4.85 5.68 17.19
CA ARG A 98 6.00 6.24 16.45
C ARG A 98 5.54 7.00 15.20
N LEU A 99 4.62 6.46 14.42
CA LEU A 99 4.06 7.13 13.24
C LEU A 99 3.38 8.46 13.59
N ILE A 100 2.60 8.50 14.68
CA ILE A 100 1.97 9.72 15.17
C ILE A 100 3.03 10.76 15.55
N ALA A 101 4.09 10.36 16.25
CA ALA A 101 5.18 11.25 16.61
C ALA A 101 5.90 11.82 15.38
N VAL A 102 6.27 10.95 14.42
CA VAL A 102 6.90 11.34 13.15
C VAL A 102 6.02 12.29 12.33
N CYS A 103 4.70 12.12 12.40
CA CYS A 103 3.75 12.99 11.72
C CYS A 103 3.43 14.31 12.46
N GLY A 104 4.10 14.60 13.59
CA GLY A 104 3.92 15.84 14.35
C GLY A 104 2.79 15.80 15.39
N GLY A 105 2.44 14.62 15.89
CA GLY A 105 1.45 14.43 16.96
C GLY A 105 0.04 14.06 16.47
N PRO A 106 -0.93 13.88 17.39
CA PRO A 106 -2.25 13.30 17.10
C PRO A 106 -3.22 14.31 16.45
N THR A 107 -2.90 14.75 15.23
CA THR A 107 -3.69 15.71 14.45
C THR A 107 -4.48 15.03 13.32
N GLU A 108 -5.49 15.71 12.77
CA GLU A 108 -6.20 15.20 11.57
C GLU A 108 -5.27 15.08 10.36
N LEU A 109 -4.28 15.97 10.24
CA LEU A 109 -3.26 15.91 9.19
C LEU A 109 -2.34 14.69 9.36
N ALA A 110 -1.90 14.41 10.59
CA ALA A 110 -1.13 13.21 10.90
C ALA A 110 -1.94 11.94 10.58
N ALA A 111 -3.22 11.90 10.96
CA ALA A 111 -4.10 10.82 10.57
C ALA A 111 -4.19 10.71 9.03
N ALA A 112 -4.38 11.81 8.29
CA ALA A 112 -4.43 11.77 6.83
C ALA A 112 -3.16 11.15 6.22
N ARG A 113 -1.97 11.58 6.66
CA ARG A 113 -0.67 11.04 6.21
C ARG A 113 -0.51 9.56 6.53
N ILE A 114 -0.78 9.14 7.76
CA ILE A 114 -0.73 7.72 8.16
C ILE A 114 -1.70 6.90 7.31
N GLY A 115 -2.89 7.44 7.00
CA GLY A 115 -3.90 6.77 6.19
C GLY A 115 -3.47 6.57 4.74
N LEU A 116 -2.71 7.52 4.18
CA LEU A 116 -2.09 7.39 2.86
C LEU A 116 -1.00 6.32 2.86
N LEU A 117 -0.12 6.32 3.87
CA LEU A 117 0.95 5.33 4.00
C LEU A 117 0.41 3.90 4.19
N VAL A 118 -0.61 3.72 5.03
CA VAL A 118 -1.29 2.42 5.22
C VAL A 118 -1.91 1.94 3.90
N GLN A 119 -2.50 2.84 3.10
CA GLN A 119 -3.05 2.49 1.78
C GLN A 119 -1.94 2.19 0.75
N ALA A 120 -0.77 2.81 0.88
CA ALA A 120 0.40 2.54 0.05
C ALA A 120 1.10 1.22 0.41
N CYS A 121 0.74 0.56 1.51
CA CYS A 121 1.31 -0.72 1.93
C CYS A 121 0.62 -1.89 1.18
N ASP A 122 -0.27 -2.63 1.83
CA ASP A 122 -0.76 -3.92 1.31
C ASP A 122 -1.55 -3.79 -0.01
N ALA A 123 -2.31 -2.71 -0.20
CA ALA A 123 -3.07 -2.53 -1.45
C ALA A 123 -2.14 -2.31 -2.66
N THR A 124 -1.05 -1.57 -2.48
CA THR A 124 -0.05 -1.35 -3.54
C THR A 124 0.87 -2.56 -3.68
N ALA A 125 1.21 -3.23 -2.59
CA ALA A 125 1.90 -4.52 -2.63
C ALA A 125 1.10 -5.55 -3.43
N GLY A 126 -0.23 -5.56 -3.30
CA GLY A 126 -1.10 -6.40 -4.14
C GLY A 126 -1.07 -6.03 -5.61
N LEU A 127 -1.05 -4.74 -5.98
CA LEU A 127 -0.87 -4.32 -7.39
C LEU A 127 0.45 -4.86 -7.96
N ILE A 128 1.54 -4.71 -7.20
CA ILE A 128 2.87 -5.16 -7.59
C ILE A 128 2.92 -6.69 -7.69
N GLY A 129 2.50 -7.41 -6.65
CA GLY A 129 2.56 -8.86 -6.60
C GLY A 129 1.71 -9.53 -7.68
N ASN A 130 0.47 -9.07 -7.86
CA ASN A 130 -0.41 -9.60 -8.90
C ASN A 130 0.11 -9.25 -10.30
N GLY A 131 0.61 -8.02 -10.51
CA GLY A 131 1.20 -7.60 -11.78
C GLY A 131 2.44 -8.40 -12.15
N LEU A 132 3.33 -8.64 -11.18
CA LEU A 132 4.52 -9.45 -11.38
C LEU A 132 4.15 -10.90 -11.70
N SER A 133 3.28 -11.52 -10.89
CA SER A 133 2.80 -12.89 -11.13
C SER A 133 2.19 -13.04 -12.52
N ALA A 134 1.37 -12.08 -12.95
CA ALA A 134 0.80 -12.07 -14.28
C ALA A 134 1.86 -12.01 -15.39
N SER A 135 2.85 -11.11 -15.25
CA SER A 135 3.93 -10.97 -16.23
C SER A 135 4.80 -12.23 -16.37
N LEU A 136 5.01 -12.96 -15.26
CA LEU A 136 5.89 -14.14 -15.24
C LEU A 136 5.19 -15.45 -15.59
N THR A 137 3.87 -15.53 -15.40
CA THR A 137 3.09 -16.76 -15.62
C THR A 137 2.18 -16.70 -16.85
N GLY A 138 1.97 -15.51 -17.42
CA GLY A 138 1.02 -15.27 -18.52
C GLY A 138 -0.45 -15.29 -18.09
N LYS A 139 -0.75 -15.49 -16.80
CA LYS A 139 -2.12 -15.44 -16.27
C LYS A 139 -2.58 -13.99 -16.07
N PRO A 140 -3.88 -13.69 -16.13
CA PRO A 140 -4.37 -12.35 -15.81
C PRO A 140 -4.05 -11.93 -14.37
N ALA A 141 -3.76 -10.64 -14.17
CA ALA A 141 -3.55 -10.09 -12.83
C ALA A 141 -4.87 -10.04 -12.05
N GLU A 142 -4.83 -10.49 -10.80
CA GLU A 142 -5.96 -10.42 -9.87
C GLU A 142 -6.19 -8.99 -9.35
N GLN A 143 -7.43 -8.67 -8.99
CA GLN A 143 -7.75 -7.41 -8.33
C GLN A 143 -7.24 -7.43 -6.88
N PRO A 144 -6.35 -6.53 -6.46
CA PRO A 144 -5.69 -6.65 -5.16
C PRO A 144 -6.58 -6.33 -3.96
N VAL A 145 -7.50 -5.38 -4.09
CA VAL A 145 -8.43 -5.01 -3.01
C VAL A 145 -9.83 -5.43 -3.40
N LEU A 146 -10.40 -6.40 -2.69
CA LEU A 146 -11.72 -6.96 -2.98
C LEU A 146 -12.82 -6.25 -2.20
N ARG A 147 -12.51 -5.79 -0.98
CA ARG A 147 -13.48 -5.21 -0.05
C ARG A 147 -12.84 -4.10 0.77
N THR A 148 -13.65 -3.14 1.19
CA THR A 148 -13.24 -2.03 2.05
C THR A 148 -14.21 -1.84 3.21
N ARG A 149 -13.69 -1.48 4.38
CA ARG A 149 -14.51 -1.12 5.55
C ARG A 149 -14.88 0.36 5.51
N ARG A 150 -16.13 0.65 5.89
CA ARG A 150 -16.65 1.99 6.21
C ARG A 150 -17.27 1.94 7.60
N ARG A 151 -17.43 3.10 8.24
CA ARG A 151 -18.21 3.23 9.47
C ARG A 151 -19.46 4.03 9.19
N ILE A 152 -20.64 3.49 9.46
CA ILE A 152 -21.95 4.13 9.24
C ILE A 152 -22.70 4.03 10.56
N ASP A 153 -23.13 5.17 11.09
CA ASP A 153 -23.85 5.25 12.37
C ASP A 153 -23.17 4.50 13.54
N GLY A 154 -21.84 4.53 13.56
CA GLY A 154 -21.01 3.85 14.56
C GLY A 154 -20.63 2.41 14.20
N GLU A 155 -21.32 1.79 13.26
CA GLU A 155 -21.15 0.39 12.87
C GLU A 155 -20.19 0.21 11.69
N ASP A 156 -19.38 -0.85 11.75
CA ASP A 156 -18.47 -1.19 10.66
C ASP A 156 -19.21 -1.98 9.56
N VAL A 157 -19.25 -1.39 8.36
CA VAL A 157 -19.90 -1.96 7.18
C VAL A 157 -18.83 -2.35 6.16
N THR A 158 -18.92 -3.59 5.66
CA THR A 158 -18.06 -4.07 4.58
C THR A 158 -18.67 -3.74 3.22
N VAL A 159 -17.87 -3.14 2.35
CA VAL A 159 -18.27 -2.72 1.00
C VAL A 159 -17.44 -3.47 -0.03
N SER A 160 -18.10 -4.14 -0.97
CA SER A 160 -17.44 -4.77 -2.12
C SER A 160 -16.80 -3.71 -3.02
N LEU A 161 -15.62 -4.02 -3.54
CA LEU A 161 -14.90 -3.22 -4.54
C LEU A 161 -14.72 -3.98 -5.85
N ALA A 162 -15.42 -5.09 -6.07
CA ALA A 162 -15.32 -5.87 -7.30
C ALA A 162 -15.53 -5.00 -8.54
N GLY A 163 -14.54 -4.98 -9.45
CA GLY A 163 -14.56 -4.16 -10.67
C GLY A 163 -14.15 -2.69 -10.47
N THR A 164 -14.01 -2.22 -9.22
CA THR A 164 -13.57 -0.86 -8.88
C THR A 164 -12.51 -0.91 -7.78
N PRO A 165 -11.27 -1.37 -8.07
CA PRO A 165 -10.23 -1.58 -7.06
C PRO A 165 -9.88 -0.33 -6.24
N PHE A 166 -10.07 0.85 -6.84
CA PHE A 166 -9.85 2.14 -6.21
C PHE A 166 -11.15 2.78 -5.70
N GLY A 167 -12.28 2.06 -5.67
CA GLY A 167 -13.59 2.63 -5.38
C GLY A 167 -14.07 3.60 -6.45
N ALA A 168 -15.18 4.30 -6.17
CA ALA A 168 -15.82 5.23 -7.10
C ALA A 168 -16.56 6.35 -6.35
N GLY A 169 -16.84 7.43 -7.08
CA GLY A 169 -17.63 8.57 -6.61
C GLY A 169 -16.99 9.29 -5.41
N PRO A 170 -17.78 9.83 -4.46
CA PRO A 170 -17.26 10.59 -3.32
C PRO A 170 -16.30 9.81 -2.40
N ARG A 171 -16.20 8.48 -2.58
CA ARG A 171 -15.36 7.57 -1.78
C ARG A 171 -14.26 6.91 -2.62
N GLU A 172 -13.99 7.40 -3.82
CA GLU A 172 -12.86 6.93 -4.63
C GLU A 172 -11.51 7.20 -3.93
N CYS A 173 -10.55 6.32 -4.14
CA CYS A 173 -9.21 6.43 -3.59
C CYS A 173 -8.52 7.68 -4.17
N PRO A 174 -8.09 8.64 -3.33
CA PRO A 174 -7.43 9.84 -3.83
C PRO A 174 -6.01 9.56 -4.36
N GLY A 175 -5.40 8.44 -3.97
CA GLY A 175 -4.05 8.05 -4.34
C GLY A 175 -3.95 7.00 -5.46
N SER A 176 -4.99 6.82 -6.28
CA SER A 176 -4.98 5.79 -7.34
C SER A 176 -3.84 6.00 -8.36
N ARG A 177 -3.60 7.26 -8.75
CA ARG A 177 -2.49 7.64 -9.64
C ARG A 177 -1.13 7.37 -9.00
N HIS A 178 -0.96 7.75 -7.73
CA HIS A 178 0.28 7.53 -6.97
C HIS A 178 0.58 6.04 -6.78
N ALA A 179 -0.41 5.24 -6.39
CA ALA A 179 -0.26 3.79 -6.24
C ALA A 179 0.13 3.11 -7.56
N THR A 180 -0.47 3.55 -8.67
CA THR A 180 -0.15 3.03 -10.02
C THR A 180 1.27 3.41 -10.45
N ALA A 181 1.70 4.65 -10.20
CA ALA A 181 3.06 5.11 -10.52
C ALA A 181 4.11 4.33 -9.72
N LEU A 182 3.91 4.16 -8.40
CA LEU A 182 4.77 3.36 -7.53
C LEU A 182 4.86 1.92 -8.03
N ALA A 183 3.71 1.28 -8.30
CA ALA A 183 3.68 -0.10 -8.78
C ALA A 183 4.37 -0.24 -10.15
N THR A 184 4.21 0.75 -11.04
CA THR A 184 4.85 0.76 -12.36
C THR A 184 6.37 0.78 -12.19
N GLY A 185 6.92 1.71 -11.40
CA GLY A 185 8.38 1.81 -11.20
C GLY A 185 8.99 0.52 -10.65
N VAL A 186 8.31 -0.10 -9.67
CA VAL A 186 8.73 -1.40 -9.12
C VAL A 186 8.71 -2.50 -10.19
N LEU A 187 7.62 -2.64 -10.95
CA LEU A 187 7.48 -3.67 -11.98
C LEU A 187 8.50 -3.50 -13.12
N GLU A 188 8.86 -2.26 -13.45
CA GLU A 188 9.88 -1.97 -14.44
C GLU A 188 11.28 -2.41 -14.00
N ALA A 189 11.62 -2.20 -12.74
CA ALA A 189 12.88 -2.67 -12.17
C ALA A 189 12.96 -4.21 -12.08
N LEU A 190 11.80 -4.88 -11.99
CA LEU A 190 11.68 -6.33 -11.92
C LEU A 190 11.70 -7.03 -13.31
N ARG A 191 11.81 -6.28 -14.41
CA ARG A 191 11.93 -6.88 -15.75
C ARG A 191 13.22 -7.71 -15.85
N GLY A 192 13.14 -8.85 -16.54
CA GLY A 192 14.29 -9.77 -16.69
C GLY A 192 14.53 -10.67 -15.48
N PHE A 193 13.60 -10.73 -14.52
CA PHE A 193 13.63 -11.70 -13.43
C PHE A 193 12.69 -12.88 -13.73
N ARG A 194 12.93 -14.01 -13.07
CA ARG A 194 12.08 -15.21 -13.13
C ARG A 194 11.73 -15.69 -11.72
N LEU A 195 10.58 -16.36 -11.57
CA LEU A 195 10.20 -17.00 -10.32
C LEU A 195 11.16 -18.17 -10.01
N THR A 196 11.52 -18.32 -8.74
CA THR A 196 12.25 -19.51 -8.27
C THR A 196 11.29 -20.66 -7.92
N GLU A 197 10.02 -20.36 -7.70
CA GLU A 197 8.97 -21.29 -7.30
C GLU A 197 7.79 -21.22 -8.29
N THR A 198 7.17 -22.35 -8.58
CA THR A 198 6.06 -22.43 -9.54
C THR A 198 4.68 -22.24 -8.90
N GLU A 199 4.57 -22.47 -7.59
CA GLU A 199 3.32 -22.34 -6.85
C GLU A 199 3.27 -21.02 -6.08
N THR A 200 2.17 -20.28 -6.24
CA THR A 200 1.95 -19.02 -5.53
C THR A 200 1.09 -19.26 -4.29
N THR A 201 1.65 -18.97 -3.12
CA THR A 201 0.89 -18.87 -1.88
C THR A 201 0.21 -17.51 -1.79
N TRP A 202 -0.98 -17.45 -1.20
CA TRP A 202 -1.79 -16.23 -1.13
C TRP A 202 -2.01 -15.81 0.31
N VAL A 203 -2.08 -14.50 0.55
CA VAL A 203 -2.48 -13.99 1.86
C VAL A 203 -3.91 -14.42 2.17
N SER A 204 -4.12 -15.02 3.34
CA SER A 204 -5.45 -15.37 3.84
C SER A 204 -6.18 -14.11 4.31
N SER A 205 -6.88 -13.43 3.39
CA SER A 205 -7.64 -12.22 3.68
C SER A 205 -8.93 -12.18 2.87
N PRO A 206 -10.08 -11.86 3.49
CA PRO A 206 -11.31 -11.62 2.75
C PRO A 206 -11.33 -10.26 2.03
N ASN A 207 -10.37 -9.37 2.33
CA ASN A 207 -10.33 -8.00 1.81
C ASN A 207 -9.27 -7.80 0.72
N LEU A 208 -8.22 -8.63 0.74
CA LEU A 208 -7.06 -8.52 -0.13
C LEU A 208 -6.85 -9.81 -0.92
N ARG A 209 -6.41 -9.68 -2.16
CA ARG A 209 -5.93 -10.78 -2.99
C ARG A 209 -4.54 -10.43 -3.47
N MET A 210 -3.53 -10.95 -2.77
CA MET A 210 -2.13 -10.77 -3.15
C MET A 210 -1.31 -12.00 -2.77
N PRO A 211 -0.21 -12.28 -3.50
CA PRO A 211 0.74 -13.31 -3.11
C PRO A 211 1.27 -13.05 -1.70
N ALA A 212 1.45 -14.11 -0.92
CA ALA A 212 2.11 -14.00 0.39
C ALA A 212 3.62 -13.83 0.23
N VAL A 213 4.19 -14.58 -0.72
CA VAL A 213 5.62 -14.63 -1.05
C VAL A 213 5.77 -14.70 -2.56
N LEU A 214 6.73 -13.98 -3.13
CA LEU A 214 7.16 -14.14 -4.51
C LEU A 214 8.68 -14.08 -4.57
N ARG A 215 9.32 -15.25 -4.63
CA ARG A 215 10.78 -15.33 -4.76
C ARG A 215 11.19 -15.25 -6.23
N VAL A 216 12.05 -14.29 -6.53
CA VAL A 216 12.60 -14.10 -7.88
C VAL A 216 14.11 -14.09 -7.88
N THR A 217 14.69 -14.48 -9.01
CA THR A 217 16.13 -14.41 -9.30
C THR A 217 16.34 -13.85 -10.72
N ARG A 218 17.55 -13.36 -11.01
CA ARG A 218 17.88 -12.83 -12.34
C ARG A 218 17.71 -13.91 -13.39
N GLY A 219 16.97 -13.56 -14.45
CA GLY A 219 16.59 -14.38 -15.61
C GLY A 219 17.76 -14.89 -16.42
#